data_AF-A0A9Q3DGD8-F1
#
_entry.id   AF-A0A9Q3DGD8-F1
#
_cell.length_a   1.000
_cell.length_b   1.000
_cell.length_c   1.000
_cell.angle_alpha   90.00
_cell.angle_beta   90.00
_cell.angle_gamma   90.00
#
_symmetry.space_group_name_H-M   'P 1'
#
loop_
_entity.id
_entity.type
_entity.pdbx_description
1 polymer ?
#
loop_
_entity_poly.entity_id
_entity_poly.type
_entity_poly.pdbx_seq_one_letter_code
_entity_poly.pdbx_strand_id
1 'polypeptide(L)'
;MKEVSKLKELPHFKGEGEYDHMEFIRVIEMIKEDLLLPERLVTEIFKTLFTRSAHRWYIKLIQAHGHQSWTGWKTQIINKWANDAWRFKVETEFESSEFNSDEEKALPWFFQQKERSTEFIIH
;
A
#
# COMPACT_ATOMS: atom_id res chain seq x y z
N MET A 1 26.39 8.72 -2.93
CA MET A 1 25.89 8.90 -1.54
C MET A 1 24.55 9.63 -1.42
N LYS A 2 24.00 10.28 -2.47
CA LYS A 2 22.67 10.93 -2.38
C LYS A 2 21.46 9.98 -2.34
N GLU A 3 21.59 8.77 -2.89
CA GLU A 3 20.47 7.81 -2.97
C GLU A 3 20.11 7.19 -1.61
N VAL A 4 21.10 6.93 -0.75
CA VAL A 4 20.88 6.33 0.58
C VAL A 4 20.12 7.29 1.53
N SER A 5 20.17 8.60 1.26
CA SER A 5 19.48 9.61 2.06
C SER A 5 17.97 9.57 1.86
N LYS A 6 17.50 9.37 0.61
CA LYS A 6 16.06 9.26 0.30
C LYS A 6 15.41 8.01 0.90
N LEU A 7 16.20 6.96 1.14
CA LEU A 7 15.72 5.73 1.79
C LEU A 7 15.29 5.94 3.26
N LYS A 8 15.76 7.00 3.93
CA LYS A 8 15.38 7.31 5.32
C LYS A 8 14.03 8.04 5.43
N GLU A 9 13.56 8.64 4.34
CA GLU A 9 12.28 9.36 4.29
C GLU A 9 11.11 8.44 3.91
N LEU A 10 11.39 7.14 3.75
CA LEU A 10 10.41 6.16 3.33
C LEU A 10 9.36 5.87 4.41
N PRO A 11 8.10 5.61 4.01
CA PRO A 11 7.04 5.29 4.95
C PRO A 11 7.36 3.97 5.65
N HIS A 12 7.26 3.98 6.98
CA HIS A 12 7.34 2.76 7.77
C HIS A 12 5.95 2.15 7.85
N PHE A 13 5.79 0.92 7.36
CA PHE A 13 4.52 0.21 7.38
C PHE A 13 4.45 -0.71 8.60
N LYS A 14 3.46 -0.46 9.47
CA LYS A 14 3.25 -1.27 10.68
C LYS A 14 2.31 -2.44 10.44
N GLY A 15 1.42 -2.32 9.44
CA GLY A 15 0.34 -3.28 9.20
C GLY A 15 -0.71 -3.30 10.30
N GLU A 16 -0.88 -2.17 11.02
CA GLU A 16 -1.77 -2.00 12.18
C GLU A 16 -2.80 -0.86 12.00
N GLY A 17 -2.63 0.01 11.01
CA GLY A 17 -3.57 1.09 10.69
C GLY A 17 -4.54 0.68 9.58
N GLU A 18 -5.76 1.23 9.60
CA GLU A 18 -6.67 1.10 8.47
C GLU A 18 -6.06 1.82 7.26
N TYR A 19 -6.11 1.20 6.08
CA TYR A 19 -5.73 1.77 4.77
C TYR A 19 -4.24 2.03 4.48
N ASP A 20 -3.32 1.74 5.40
CA ASP A 20 -1.87 2.04 5.24
C ASP A 20 -1.17 1.20 4.12
N HIS A 21 -1.76 0.07 3.71
CA HIS A 21 -1.09 -0.85 2.77
C HIS A 21 -1.16 -0.40 1.30
N MET A 22 -2.24 0.25 0.88
CA MET A 22 -2.39 0.75 -0.49
C MET A 22 -1.47 1.94 -0.73
N GLU A 23 -1.44 2.89 0.21
CA GLU A 23 -0.52 4.02 0.15
C GLU A 23 0.94 3.57 0.20
N PHE A 24 1.26 2.59 1.06
CA PHE A 24 2.58 1.97 1.08
C PHE A 24 2.99 1.41 -0.29
N ILE A 25 2.10 0.67 -0.97
CA ILE A 25 2.36 0.13 -2.32
C ILE A 25 2.62 1.27 -3.32
N ARG A 26 1.77 2.30 -3.33
CA ARG A 26 1.90 3.44 -4.26
C ARG A 26 3.23 4.16 -4.09
N VAL A 27 3.63 4.42 -2.85
CA VAL A 27 4.92 5.09 -2.56
C VAL A 27 6.09 4.23 -3.06
N ILE A 28 6.06 2.91 -2.84
CA ILE A 28 7.12 2.01 -3.33
C ILE A 28 7.16 1.96 -4.86
N GLU A 29 6.00 1.97 -5.54
CA GLU A 29 5.93 2.06 -7.01
C GLU A 29 6.58 3.34 -7.52
N MET A 30 6.20 4.49 -6.97
CA MET A 30 6.76 5.79 -7.32
C MET A 30 8.27 5.81 -7.16
N ILE A 31 8.80 5.30 -6.05
CA ILE A 31 10.25 5.27 -5.80
C ILE A 31 10.98 4.32 -6.74
N LYS A 32 10.40 3.15 -7.00
CA LYS A 32 10.98 2.18 -7.93
C LYS A 32 11.10 2.78 -9.33
N GLU A 33 10.11 3.57 -9.75
CA GLU A 33 10.10 4.29 -11.03
C GLU A 33 11.09 5.45 -11.03
N ASP A 34 11.05 6.33 -10.02
CA ASP A 34 11.89 7.54 -9.91
C ASP A 34 13.39 7.22 -9.80
N LEU A 35 13.73 6.15 -9.09
CA LEU A 35 15.12 5.77 -8.80
C LEU A 35 15.60 4.57 -9.63
N LEU A 36 14.77 4.06 -10.55
CA LEU A 36 15.07 2.88 -11.37
C LEU A 36 15.60 1.69 -10.54
N LEU A 37 15.01 1.47 -9.35
CA LEU A 37 15.54 0.49 -8.41
C LEU A 37 15.37 -0.94 -8.94
N PRO A 38 16.44 -1.76 -8.92
CA PRO A 38 16.33 -3.19 -9.14
C PRO A 38 15.35 -3.84 -8.15
N GLU A 39 14.53 -4.79 -8.60
CA GLU A 39 13.54 -5.47 -7.75
C GLU A 39 14.16 -6.12 -6.50
N ARG A 40 15.41 -6.60 -6.63
CA ARG A 40 16.16 -7.15 -5.50
C ARG A 40 16.34 -6.10 -4.40
N LEU A 41 16.67 -4.86 -4.77
CA LEU A 41 16.81 -3.79 -3.78
C LEU A 41 15.48 -3.44 -3.15
N VAL A 42 14.38 -3.37 -3.91
CA VAL A 42 13.03 -3.17 -3.37
C VAL A 42 12.72 -4.16 -2.24
N THR A 43 13.05 -5.44 -2.46
CA THR A 43 12.86 -6.49 -1.44
C THR A 43 13.76 -6.29 -0.22
N GLU A 44 15.03 -5.94 -0.40
CA GLU A 44 15.94 -5.68 0.73
C GLU A 44 15.47 -4.50 1.60
N ILE A 45 14.90 -3.46 0.98
CA ILE A 45 14.44 -2.26 1.70
C ILE A 45 13.22 -2.61 2.58
N PHE A 46 12.38 -3.58 2.21
CA PHE A 46 11.24 -4.00 3.05
C PHE A 46 11.62 -4.44 4.46
N LYS A 47 12.81 -5.01 4.65
CA LYS A 47 13.30 -5.34 5.99
C LYS A 47 13.39 -4.11 6.90
N THR A 48 13.62 -2.92 6.32
CA THR A 48 13.70 -1.65 7.04
C THR A 48 12.35 -0.95 7.16
N LEU A 49 11.50 -1.05 6.12
CA LEU A 49 10.21 -0.34 6.08
C LEU A 49 9.12 -1.06 6.87
N PHE A 50 9.13 -2.39 6.85
CA PHE A 50 8.20 -3.16 7.65
C PHE A 50 8.61 -3.12 9.11
N THR A 51 7.64 -2.76 9.96
CA THR A 51 7.81 -2.71 11.40
C THR A 51 6.72 -3.52 12.08
N ARG A 52 6.92 -3.88 13.36
CA ARG A 52 5.92 -4.59 14.19
C ARG A 52 5.32 -5.84 13.51
N SER A 53 4.00 -5.87 13.31
CA SER A 53 3.26 -7.02 12.78
C SER A 53 3.64 -7.31 11.32
N ALA A 54 3.80 -6.27 10.50
CA ALA A 54 4.26 -6.39 9.11
C ALA A 54 5.66 -6.98 9.02
N HIS A 55 6.58 -6.57 9.90
CA HIS A 55 7.94 -7.14 9.92
C HIS A 55 7.92 -8.63 10.23
N ARG A 56 7.12 -9.05 11.23
CA ARG A 56 6.99 -10.48 11.59
C ARG A 56 6.40 -11.30 10.46
N TRP A 57 5.42 -10.76 9.73
CA TRP A 57 4.85 -11.40 8.55
C TRP A 57 5.87 -11.53 7.42
N TYR A 58 6.60 -10.46 7.11
CA TYR A 58 7.62 -10.41 6.06
C TYR A 58 8.71 -11.48 6.26
N ILE A 59 9.25 -11.58 7.48
CA ILE A 59 10.29 -12.58 7.79
C ILE A 59 9.79 -14.01 7.56
N LYS A 60 8.55 -14.32 7.99
CA LYS A 60 7.95 -15.64 7.76
C LYS A 60 7.77 -15.94 6.27
N LEU A 61 7.34 -14.95 5.50
CA LEU A 61 7.08 -15.12 4.07
C LEU A 61 8.37 -15.37 3.28
N ILE A 62 9.44 -14.61 3.57
CA ILE A 62 10.76 -14.84 2.96
C ILE A 62 11.31 -16.22 3.33
N GLN A 63 11.18 -16.64 4.59
CA GLN A 63 11.65 -17.97 5.00
C GLN A 63 10.91 -19.11 4.27
N ALA A 64 9.64 -18.92 3.95
CA ALA A 64 8.83 -19.93 3.27
C ALA A 64 9.00 -19.93 1.74
N HIS A 65 9.14 -18.75 1.11
CA HIS A 65 9.03 -18.60 -0.34
C HIS A 65 10.25 -17.94 -1.00
N GLY A 66 11.25 -17.50 -0.23
CA GLY A 66 12.42 -16.79 -0.73
C GLY A 66 12.09 -15.38 -1.24
N HIS A 67 12.98 -14.84 -2.09
CA HIS A 67 12.76 -13.55 -2.74
C HIS A 67 11.72 -13.67 -3.86
N GLN A 68 10.86 -12.65 -3.97
CA GLN A 68 9.81 -12.56 -5.00
C GLN A 68 10.02 -11.30 -5.85
N SER A 69 9.43 -11.28 -7.04
CA SER A 69 9.34 -10.05 -7.86
C SER A 69 8.50 -8.99 -7.14
N TRP A 70 8.59 -7.73 -7.57
CA TRP A 70 7.78 -6.67 -6.99
C TRP A 70 6.28 -6.95 -7.14
N THR A 71 5.87 -7.45 -8.30
CA THR A 71 4.48 -7.89 -8.53
C THR A 71 4.05 -8.97 -7.54
N GLY A 72 4.91 -9.94 -7.26
CA GLY A 72 4.64 -10.96 -6.24
C GLY A 72 4.44 -10.35 -4.85
N TRP A 73 5.31 -9.42 -4.45
CA TRP A 73 5.19 -8.70 -3.19
C TRP A 73 3.90 -7.88 -3.09
N LYS A 74 3.53 -7.15 -4.15
CA LYS A 74 2.28 -6.38 -4.21
C LYS A 74 1.08 -7.30 -3.95
N THR A 75 1.01 -8.44 -4.63
CA THR A 75 -0.05 -9.45 -4.41
C THR A 75 -0.07 -9.96 -2.98
N GLN A 76 1.08 -10.25 -2.38
CA GLN A 76 1.16 -10.74 -1.00
C GLN A 76 0.71 -9.70 0.03
N ILE A 77 1.09 -8.43 -0.17
CA ILE A 77 0.66 -7.32 0.69
C ILE A 77 -0.86 -7.14 0.58
N ILE A 78 -1.41 -7.08 -0.64
CA ILE A 78 -2.85 -6.97 -0.87
C ILE A 78 -3.58 -8.16 -0.22
N ASN A 79 -3.15 -9.40 -0.46
CA ASN A 79 -3.80 -10.58 0.15
C ASN A 79 -3.77 -10.56 1.68
N LYS A 80 -2.73 -9.98 2.29
CA LYS A 80 -2.58 -9.95 3.73
C LYS A 80 -3.45 -8.87 4.40
N TRP A 81 -3.56 -7.69 3.79
CA TRP A 81 -4.18 -6.51 4.41
C TRP A 81 -5.47 -6.01 3.72
N ALA A 82 -5.71 -6.34 2.45
CA ALA A 82 -6.99 -6.17 1.76
C ALA A 82 -7.85 -7.44 1.92
N ASN A 83 -8.08 -7.86 3.16
CA ASN A 83 -8.96 -8.99 3.46
C ASN A 83 -10.44 -8.62 3.23
N ASP A 84 -11.34 -9.60 3.28
CA ASP A 84 -12.77 -9.39 2.99
C ASP A 84 -13.43 -8.35 3.90
N ALA A 85 -13.03 -8.27 5.16
CA ALA A 85 -13.54 -7.26 6.08
C ALA A 85 -13.11 -5.83 5.66
N TRP A 86 -11.87 -5.68 5.18
CA TRP A 86 -11.41 -4.41 4.63
C TRP A 86 -12.17 -4.05 3.36
N ARG A 87 -12.33 -4.99 2.41
CA ARG A 87 -13.07 -4.74 1.16
C ARG A 87 -14.50 -4.31 1.43
N PHE A 88 -15.22 -5.08 2.25
CA PHE A 88 -16.58 -4.76 2.65
C PHE A 88 -16.69 -3.37 3.28
N LYS A 89 -15.71 -3.00 4.12
CA LYS A 89 -15.68 -1.67 4.75
C LYS A 89 -15.54 -0.57 3.70
N VAL A 90 -14.56 -0.68 2.80
CA VAL A 90 -14.38 0.34 1.77
C VAL A 90 -15.65 0.37 0.89
N GLU A 91 -16.23 -0.78 0.52
CA GLU A 91 -17.42 -0.88 -0.35
C GLU A 91 -18.58 -0.13 0.29
N THR A 92 -18.81 -0.38 1.57
CA THR A 92 -19.83 0.31 2.37
C THR A 92 -19.57 1.82 2.41
N GLU A 93 -18.31 2.25 2.62
CA GLU A 93 -17.95 3.68 2.61
C GLU A 93 -18.14 4.33 1.23
N PHE A 94 -17.98 3.58 0.14
CA PHE A 94 -18.27 4.05 -1.20
C PHE A 94 -19.78 4.16 -1.46
N GLU A 95 -20.53 3.10 -1.16
CA GLU A 95 -21.98 3.03 -1.39
C GLU A 95 -22.77 4.01 -0.53
N SER A 96 -22.35 4.25 0.72
CA SER A 96 -23.03 5.18 1.65
C SER A 96 -22.62 6.63 1.46
N SER A 97 -21.64 6.91 0.60
CA SER A 97 -21.15 8.26 0.38
C SER A 97 -22.04 9.01 -0.60
N GLU A 98 -22.80 9.97 -0.09
CA GLU A 98 -23.55 10.94 -0.90
C GLU A 98 -22.81 12.28 -0.95
N PHE A 99 -22.90 13.00 -2.07
CA PHE A 99 -22.29 14.32 -2.20
C PHE A 99 -23.17 15.37 -1.52
N ASN A 100 -22.59 16.11 -0.55
CA ASN A 100 -23.27 17.23 0.09
C ASN A 100 -22.69 18.58 -0.38
N SER A 101 -23.46 19.36 -1.15
CA SER A 101 -23.00 20.65 -1.69
C SER A 101 -22.78 21.74 -0.64
N ASP A 102 -23.38 21.62 0.55
CA ASP A 102 -23.25 22.61 1.62
C ASP A 102 -21.99 22.38 2.46
N GLU A 103 -21.50 21.14 2.50
CA GLU A 103 -20.38 20.71 3.35
C GLU A 103 -19.11 20.41 2.54
N GLU A 104 -19.25 20.03 1.27
CA GLU A 104 -18.15 19.48 0.46
C GLU A 104 -17.98 20.19 -0.87
N LYS A 105 -16.75 20.13 -1.40
CA LYS A 105 -16.44 20.56 -2.76
C LYS A 105 -16.53 19.36 -3.70
N ALA A 106 -17.23 19.53 -4.83
CA ALA A 106 -17.49 18.47 -5.79
C ALA A 106 -16.21 17.77 -6.30
N LEU A 107 -15.14 18.53 -6.59
CA LEU A 107 -13.89 17.95 -7.11
C LEU A 107 -13.18 17.04 -6.09
N PRO A 108 -12.85 17.48 -4.86
CA PRO A 108 -12.31 16.59 -3.83
C PRO A 108 -13.16 15.35 -3.57
N TRP A 109 -14.48 15.52 -3.44
CA TRP A 109 -15.38 14.39 -3.20
C TRP A 109 -15.32 13.37 -4.35
N PHE A 110 -15.36 13.85 -5.60
CA PHE A 110 -15.25 12.99 -6.78
C PHE A 110 -13.93 12.22 -6.83
N PHE A 111 -12.80 12.87 -6.52
CA PHE A 111 -11.50 12.19 -6.48
C PHE A 111 -11.46 11.11 -5.39
N GLN A 112 -12.04 11.38 -4.22
CA GLN A 112 -12.13 10.39 -3.14
C GLN A 112 -12.98 9.18 -3.54
N GLN A 113 -14.14 9.40 -4.20
CA GLN A 113 -14.94 8.30 -4.72
C GLN A 113 -14.21 7.52 -5.81
N LYS A 114 -13.46 8.20 -6.68
CA LYS A 114 -12.63 7.55 -7.70
C LYS A 114 -11.56 6.66 -7.06
N GLU A 115 -10.88 7.13 -6.01
CA GLU A 115 -9.89 6.32 -5.28
C GLU A 115 -10.54 5.07 -4.69
N ARG A 116 -11.64 5.22 -3.94
CA ARG A 116 -12.41 4.09 -3.40
C ARG A 116 -12.80 3.10 -4.49
N SER A 117 -13.36 3.58 -5.61
CA SER A 117 -13.74 2.72 -6.75
C SER A 117 -12.56 1.94 -7.34
N THR A 118 -11.40 2.57 -7.45
CA THR A 118 -10.19 1.94 -7.99
C THR A 118 -9.68 0.85 -7.05
N GLU A 119 -9.84 1.04 -5.74
CA GLU A 119 -9.43 0.09 -4.71
C GLU A 119 -10.28 -1.20 -4.70
N PHE A 120 -11.53 -1.19 -5.19
CA PHE A 120 -12.33 -2.41 -5.41
C PHE A 120 -12.05 -3.12 -6.72
N ILE A 121 -11.75 -2.34 -7.78
CA ILE A 121 -11.70 -2.86 -9.16
C ILE A 121 -10.38 -3.58 -9.46
N ILE A 122 -9.35 -3.43 -8.62
CA ILE A 122 -8.13 -4.24 -8.72
C ILE A 122 -8.45 -5.67 -8.24
N HIS A 123 -9.10 -6.46 -9.11
CA HIS A 123 -9.06 -7.93 -9.24
C HIS A 123 -9.60 -8.36 -10.60
#